data_AF-A0A554JYF1-F1
#
_entry.id   AF-A0A554JYF1-F1
#
_cell.length_a   1.000
_cell.length_b   1.000
_cell.length_c   1.000
_cell.angle_alpha   90.00
_cell.angle_beta   90.00
_cell.angle_gamma   90.00
#
_symmetry.space_group_name_H-M   'P 1'
#
loop_
_entity.id
_entity.type
_entity.pdbx_description
1 polymer ?
#
loop_
_entity_poly.entity_id
_entity_poly.type
_entity_poly.pdbx_seq_one_letter_code
_entity_poly.pdbx_strand_id
1 'polypeptide(L)'
;IARVPLAKGYLSTHFKPTNKVLGGNYLIEAEMVKMYELPKGVDLAEWAIAWCLKNPIITSVVPGCSAPEQIDSTVRASTICV
;
A
#
# COMPACT_ATOMS: atom_id res chain seq x y z
N ILE A 1 -14.61 0.79 -6.54
CA ILE A 1 -13.42 1.67 -6.46
C ILE A 1 -12.87 1.62 -5.04
N ALA A 2 -11.58 1.30 -4.87
CA ALA A 2 -10.92 1.31 -3.57
C ALA A 2 -10.30 2.67 -3.27
N ARG A 3 -10.37 3.10 -2.01
CA ARG A 3 -9.81 4.36 -1.52
C ARG A 3 -8.89 4.09 -0.33
N VAL A 4 -7.86 4.90 -0.17
CA VAL A 4 -6.87 4.79 0.92
C VAL A 4 -6.15 3.43 0.94
N PRO A 5 -5.63 2.93 -0.20
CA PRO A 5 -4.97 1.62 -0.27
C PRO A 5 -3.71 1.52 0.61
N LEU A 6 -3.05 2.65 0.88
CA LEU A 6 -1.81 2.71 1.66
C LEU A 6 -2.06 2.88 3.17
N ALA A 7 -3.30 2.74 3.64
CA ALA A 7 -3.68 2.92 5.04
C ALA A 7 -3.14 4.24 5.64
N LYS A 8 -3.27 5.37 4.91
CA LYS A 8 -2.70 6.69 5.28
C LYS A 8 -1.16 6.70 5.49
N GLY A 9 -0.44 5.83 4.80
CA GLY A 9 1.02 5.77 4.82
C GLY A 9 1.60 4.65 5.70
N TYR A 10 0.78 3.88 6.41
CA TYR A 10 1.27 2.75 7.22
C TYR A 10 1.82 1.62 6.35
N LEU A 11 1.31 1.45 5.12
CA LEU A 11 1.80 0.47 4.15
C LEU A 11 2.77 1.09 3.14
N SER A 12 3.51 2.13 3.54
CA SER A 12 4.53 2.77 2.71
C SER A 12 5.90 2.66 3.36
N THR A 13 6.90 2.28 2.56
CA THR A 13 8.31 2.24 2.96
C THR A 13 8.93 3.63 3.08
N HIS A 14 8.48 4.56 2.24
CA HIS A 14 9.06 5.90 2.10
C HIS A 14 8.34 6.98 2.94
N PHE A 15 7.15 6.69 3.46
CA PHE A 15 6.37 7.66 4.21
C PHE A 15 6.04 7.13 5.60
N LYS A 16 6.66 7.71 6.65
CA LYS A 16 6.25 7.43 8.02
C LYS A 16 4.94 8.16 8.32
N PRO A 17 3.92 7.49 8.85
CA PRO A 17 2.67 8.16 9.22
C PRO A 17 2.95 9.21 10.31
N THR A 18 2.86 10.48 9.94
CA THR A 18 3.00 11.62 10.87
C THR A 18 1.80 11.72 11.82
N ASN A 19 0.66 11.14 11.42
CA ASN A 19 -0.61 11.37 12.08
C ASN A 19 -0.99 10.19 12.97
N LYS A 20 -1.03 10.41 14.30
CA LYS A 20 -1.49 9.48 15.35
C LYS A 20 -3.00 9.14 15.27
N VAL A 21 -3.62 9.27 14.10
CA VAL A 21 -5.08 9.14 13.92
C VAL A 21 -5.51 7.67 13.87
N LEU A 22 -4.60 6.78 13.47
CA LEU A 22 -4.75 5.34 13.56
C LEU A 22 -3.96 4.89 14.80
N GLY A 23 -4.61 4.22 15.75
CA GLY A 23 -4.03 3.82 17.03
C GLY A 23 -2.73 2.99 16.94
N GLY A 24 -2.05 2.77 18.07
CA GLY A 24 -0.72 2.13 18.11
C GLY A 24 -0.63 0.73 17.46
N ASN A 25 -1.74 0.01 17.36
CA ASN A 25 -1.77 -1.38 16.86
C ASN A 25 -1.54 -1.49 15.34
N TYR A 26 -1.85 -0.46 14.55
CA TYR A 26 -1.72 -0.53 13.08
C TYR A 26 -0.27 -0.57 12.61
N LEU A 27 0.68 -0.07 13.41
CA LEU A 27 2.11 -0.20 13.13
C LEU A 27 2.55 -1.67 13.24
N ILE A 28 2.06 -2.36 14.27
CA ILE A 28 2.34 -3.78 14.50
C ILE A 28 1.73 -4.60 13.36
N GLU A 29 0.48 -4.33 13.00
CA GLU A 29 -0.19 -5.01 11.88
C GLU A 29 0.55 -4.77 10.55
N ALA A 30 0.98 -3.54 10.27
CA ALA A 30 1.75 -3.24 9.07
C ALA A 30 3.12 -3.97 9.04
N GLU A 31 3.79 -4.08 10.19
CA GLU A 31 5.01 -4.88 10.31
C GLU A 31 4.75 -6.38 10.10
N MET A 32 3.65 -6.91 10.62
CA MET A 32 3.24 -8.29 10.39
C MET A 32 3.01 -8.56 8.90
N VAL A 33 2.28 -7.69 8.21
CA VAL A 33 2.07 -7.78 6.75
C VAL A 33 3.40 -7.78 6.00
N LYS A 34 4.31 -6.87 6.37
CA LYS A 34 5.64 -6.79 5.77
C LYS A 34 6.47 -8.08 5.99
N MET A 35 6.28 -8.76 7.11
CA MET A 35 7.04 -9.96 7.47
C MET A 35 6.47 -11.25 6.86
N TYR A 36 5.14 -11.36 6.79
CA TYR A 36 4.46 -12.61 6.44
C TYR A 36 3.80 -12.63 5.07
N GLU A 37 3.33 -11.49 4.56
CA GLU A 37 2.54 -11.42 3.33
C GLU A 37 3.28 -10.78 2.17
N LEU A 38 4.31 -9.97 2.43
CA LEU A 38 5.07 -9.28 1.41
C LEU A 38 6.05 -10.23 0.69
N PRO A 39 5.92 -10.42 -0.64
CA PRO A 39 6.89 -11.22 -1.40
C PRO A 39 8.27 -10.57 -1.43
N LYS A 40 9.33 -11.38 -1.53
CA LYS A 40 10.71 -10.87 -1.61
C LYS A 40 10.89 -10.00 -2.85
N GLY A 41 11.42 -8.80 -2.66
CA GLY A 41 11.73 -7.85 -3.74
C GLY A 41 10.54 -6.98 -4.19
N VAL A 42 9.38 -7.11 -3.56
CA VAL A 42 8.22 -6.24 -3.82
C VAL A 42 8.18 -5.10 -2.81
N ASP A 43 7.94 -3.87 -3.26
CA ASP A 43 7.73 -2.74 -2.36
C ASP A 43 6.35 -2.82 -1.67
N LEU A 44 6.29 -2.42 -0.39
CA LEU A 44 5.08 -2.55 0.42
C LEU A 44 3.91 -1.71 -0.12
N ALA A 45 4.19 -0.53 -0.67
CA ALA A 45 3.15 0.33 -1.23
C ALA A 45 2.60 -0.26 -2.53
N GLU A 46 3.48 -0.85 -3.35
CA GLU A 46 3.08 -1.54 -4.57
C GLU A 46 2.24 -2.78 -4.27
N TRP A 47 2.64 -3.57 -3.27
CA TRP A 47 1.88 -4.72 -2.79
C TRP A 47 0.48 -4.32 -2.31
N ALA A 48 0.36 -3.25 -1.52
CA ALA A 48 -0.93 -2.81 -0.97
C ALA A 48 -1.93 -2.38 -2.06
N ILE A 49 -1.44 -1.72 -3.11
CA ILE A 49 -2.25 -1.34 -4.28
C ILE A 49 -2.68 -2.58 -5.06
N ALA A 50 -1.75 -3.50 -5.31
CA ALA A 50 -2.01 -4.73 -6.07
C ALA A 50 -2.96 -5.68 -5.31
N TRP A 51 -2.85 -5.74 -3.97
CA TRP A 51 -3.77 -6.48 -3.10
C TRP A 51 -5.21 -5.98 -3.25
N CYS A 52 -5.42 -4.66 -3.34
CA CYS A 52 -6.73 -4.08 -3.61
C CYS A 52 -7.26 -4.49 -5.00
N LEU A 53 -6.40 -4.54 -6.02
CA LEU A 53 -6.77 -4.93 -7.39
C LEU A 53 -7.06 -6.43 -7.56
N LYS A 54 -6.55 -7.28 -6.65
CA LYS A 54 -6.83 -8.73 -6.64
C LYS A 54 -8.31 -9.05 -6.42
N ASN A 55 -9.07 -8.15 -5.79
CA ASN A 55 -10.50 -8.32 -5.63
C ASN A 55 -11.23 -8.02 -6.96
N PRO A 56 -11.94 -9.00 -7.56
CA PRO A 56 -12.58 -8.82 -8.87
C PRO A 56 -13.69 -7.75 -8.88
N ILE A 57 -14.19 -7.35 -7.70
CA ILE A 57 -15.20 -6.28 -7.56
C ILE A 57 -14.55 -4.88 -7.62
N ILE A 58 -13.24 -4.79 -7.38
CA ILE A 58 -12.50 -3.53 -7.39
C ILE A 58 -12.03 -3.24 -8.81
N THR A 59 -12.72 -2.33 -9.49
CA THR A 59 -12.40 -1.90 -10.86
C THR A 59 -11.28 -0.85 -10.94
N SER A 60 -10.98 -0.17 -9.84
CA SER A 60 -9.98 0.91 -9.79
C SER A 60 -9.56 1.20 -8.35
N VAL A 61 -8.31 1.61 -8.17
CA VAL A 61 -7.68 2.00 -6.90
C VAL A 61 -7.17 3.43 -7.02
N VAL A 62 -7.44 4.27 -6.03
CA VAL A 62 -6.93 5.65 -5.97
C VAL A 62 -5.91 5.76 -4.85
N PRO A 63 -4.60 5.62 -5.15
CA PRO A 63 -3.56 5.92 -4.18
C PRO A 63 -3.43 7.44 -3.98
N GLY A 64 -3.14 7.84 -2.75
CA GLY A 64 -2.75 9.23 -2.49
C GLY A 64 -1.30 9.42 -2.90
N CYS A 65 -1.05 10.30 -3.87
CA CYS A 65 0.29 10.69 -4.32
C CYS A 65 0.54 12.15 -3.94
N SER A 66 1.56 12.40 -3.14
CA SER A 66 2.07 13.73 -2.76
C SER A 66 3.35 14.11 -3.51
N ALA A 67 3.99 13.14 -4.19
CA ALA A 67 5.21 13.35 -4.98
C ALA A 67 5.12 12.61 -6.33
N PRO A 68 5.73 13.15 -7.41
CA PRO A 68 5.65 12.56 -8.76
C PRO A 68 6.17 11.12 -8.82
N GLU A 69 7.20 10.80 -8.03
CA GLU A 69 7.85 9.48 -8.02
C GLU A 69 6.89 8.37 -7.57
N GLN A 70 5.83 8.72 -6.82
CA GLN A 70 4.80 7.77 -6.37
C GLN A 70 3.87 7.31 -7.50
N ILE A 71 3.82 8.08 -8.60
CA ILE A 71 3.05 7.70 -9.79
C ILE A 71 3.68 6.45 -10.42
N ASP A 72 5.01 6.42 -10.56
CA ASP A 72 5.71 5.27 -11.13
C ASP A 72 5.53 4.01 -10.28
N SER A 73 5.59 4.14 -8.95
CA SER A 73 5.28 3.01 -8.04
C SER A 73 3.86 2.51 -8.20
N THR A 74 2.89 3.42 -8.37
CA THR A 74 1.49 3.04 -8.63
C THR A 74 1.34 2.27 -9.95
N VAL A 75 2.05 2.69 -11.00
CA VAL A 75 2.05 2.00 -12.29
C VAL A 75 2.65 0.61 -12.15
N ARG A 76 3.81 0.47 -11.50
CA ARG A 76 4.46 -0.84 -11.27
C ARG A 76 3.56 -1.79 -10.49
N ALA A 77 2.86 -1.29 -9.47
CA ALA A 77 1.91 -2.06 -8.68
C ALA A 77 0.84 -2.77 -9.52
N SER A 78 0.34 -2.13 -10.58
CA SER A 78 -0.68 -2.70 -11.47
C SER A 78 -0.23 -3.94 -12.24
N THR A 79 1.09 -4.16 -12.34
CA THR A 79 1.71 -5.27 -13.08
C THR A 79 2.12 -6.42 -12.15
N ILE A 80 2.01 -6.24 -10.82
CA ILE A 80 2.39 -7.27 -9.85
C ILE A 80 1.29 -8.33 -9.76
N CYS A 81 1.66 -9.59 -10.00
CA CYS A 81 0.83 -10.73 -9.65
C CYS A 81 0.97 -11.02 -8.15
N VAL A 82 -0.10 -10.83 -7.37
CA VAL A 82 -0.17 -11.09 -5.91
C VAL A 82 -1.11 -12.25 -5.61
#